data_AF-M4CF84-F1
#
_entry.id   AF-M4CF84-F1
#
_cell.length_a   1.000
_cell.length_b   1.000
_cell.length_c   1.000
_cell.angle_alpha   90.00
_cell.angle_beta   90.00
_cell.angle_gamma   90.00
#
_symmetry.space_group_name_H-M   'P 1'
#
loop_
_entity.id
_entity.type
_entity.pdbx_description
1 polymer ?
#
loop_
_entity_poly.entity_id
_entity_poly.type
_entity_poly.pdbx_seq_one_letter_code
_entity_poly.pdbx_strand_id
1 'polypeptide(L)'
;MGSNGELKYEISQKAYIKLVLHSLRHKTAAVNGVLVGRISPKDEGLVEISDSVPLFHSNLALLPPLEISLIMLNNKKLEALSKGKDRSPVMQLCVKDGSKNWRVVGTDGGSKLLLKEPSANVVLSDYISSEKWKDVTDVDDHLDDITKDWLNPGLFN
;
A
#
# COMPACT_ATOMS: atom_id res chain seq x y z
N MET A 1 -4.59 -23.58 -21.33
CA MET A 1 -3.30 -22.97 -20.96
C MET A 1 -3.54 -21.51 -20.62
N GLY A 2 -3.62 -21.16 -19.34
CA GLY A 2 -3.71 -19.77 -18.93
C GLY A 2 -2.36 -19.11 -19.18
N SER A 3 -2.31 -18.11 -20.05
CA SER A 3 -1.14 -17.24 -20.14
C SER A 3 -0.90 -16.67 -18.75
N ASN A 4 0.23 -17.00 -18.12
CA ASN A 4 0.78 -16.25 -17.00
C ASN A 4 1.13 -14.85 -17.52
N GLY A 5 0.10 -14.03 -17.73
CA GLY A 5 0.23 -12.64 -18.13
C GLY A 5 0.92 -11.91 -16.99
N GLU A 6 2.10 -11.41 -17.28
CA GLU A 6 2.92 -10.67 -16.34
C GLU A 6 2.16 -9.43 -15.84
N LEU A 7 1.77 -9.43 -14.56
CA LEU A 7 1.01 -8.32 -13.98
C LEU A 7 1.93 -7.11 -13.72
N LYS A 8 1.57 -5.97 -14.27
CA LYS A 8 2.14 -4.66 -13.94
C LYS A 8 1.37 -4.08 -12.76
N TYR A 9 2.05 -3.32 -11.90
CA TYR A 9 1.44 -2.73 -10.72
C TYR A 9 1.73 -1.23 -10.72
N GLU A 10 0.71 -0.42 -10.48
CA GLU A 10 0.84 1.05 -10.40
C GLU A 10 0.32 1.53 -9.04
N ILE A 11 1.16 2.14 -8.21
CA ILE A 11 0.81 2.59 -6.85
C ILE A 11 0.63 4.10 -6.77
N SER A 12 -0.50 4.53 -6.21
CA SER A 12 -0.80 5.93 -5.95
C SER A 12 0.14 6.56 -4.91
N GLN A 13 0.38 7.86 -5.05
CA GLN A 13 1.12 8.69 -4.11
C GLN A 13 0.54 8.56 -2.71
N LYS A 14 -0.80 8.57 -2.59
CA LYS A 14 -1.51 8.39 -1.32
C LYS A 14 -1.13 7.05 -0.67
N ALA A 15 -1.21 5.96 -1.43
CA ALA A 15 -0.89 4.61 -0.94
C ALA A 15 0.58 4.48 -0.54
N TYR A 16 1.47 4.97 -1.39
CA TYR A 16 2.91 4.94 -1.19
C TYR A 16 3.31 5.74 0.06
N ILE A 17 2.89 7.01 0.14
CA ILE A 17 3.25 7.89 1.26
C ILE A 17 2.71 7.34 2.57
N LYS A 18 1.47 6.84 2.62
CA LYS A 18 0.91 6.27 3.86
C LYS A 18 1.75 5.14 4.44
N LEU A 19 2.23 4.24 3.59
CA LEU A 19 3.09 3.14 4.02
C LEU A 19 4.44 3.63 4.55
N VAL A 20 5.08 4.55 3.82
CA VAL A 20 6.38 5.08 4.24
C VAL A 20 6.26 5.85 5.56
N LEU A 21 5.23 6.69 5.70
CA LEU A 21 4.99 7.43 6.93
C LEU A 21 4.65 6.49 8.11
N HIS A 22 3.90 5.41 7.88
CA HIS A 22 3.65 4.36 8.90
C HIS A 22 4.95 3.71 9.38
N SER A 23 5.85 3.33 8.46
CA SER A 23 7.17 2.81 8.82
C SER A 23 8.01 3.82 9.61
N LEU A 24 7.92 5.11 9.25
CA LEU A 24 8.63 6.19 9.95
C LEU A 24 8.07 6.49 11.34
N ARG A 25 6.77 6.26 11.56
CA ARG A 25 6.15 6.38 12.89
C ARG A 25 6.70 5.33 13.86
N HIS A 26 6.94 4.12 13.37
CA HIS A 26 7.37 2.98 14.19
C HIS A 26 8.79 2.53 13.83
N LYS A 27 9.77 3.42 13.96
CA LYS A 27 11.17 3.20 13.50
C LYS A 27 11.86 1.97 14.11
N THR A 28 11.42 1.53 15.29
CA THR A 28 11.99 0.39 16.02
C THR A 28 11.15 -0.87 15.93
N ALA A 29 10.06 -0.86 15.17
CA ALA A 29 9.16 -1.99 15.02
C ALA A 29 8.95 -2.33 13.54
N ALA A 30 8.72 -3.61 13.28
CA ALA A 30 8.28 -4.02 11.95
C ALA A 30 6.80 -3.63 11.79
N VAL A 31 6.45 -3.11 10.62
CA VAL A 31 5.07 -2.72 10.30
C VAL A 31 4.53 -3.50 9.10
N ASN A 32 3.21 -3.63 9.01
CA ASN A 32 2.54 -4.16 7.82
C ASN A 32 1.35 -3.29 7.39
N GLY A 33 0.88 -3.54 6.17
CA GLY A 33 -0.24 -2.82 5.60
C GLY A 33 -0.83 -3.55 4.40
N VAL A 34 -2.05 -3.19 4.04
CA VAL A 34 -2.72 -3.74 2.86
C VAL A 34 -2.78 -2.69 1.76
N LEU A 35 -2.44 -3.13 0.54
CA LEU A 35 -2.62 -2.34 -0.67
C LEU A 35 -4.02 -2.59 -1.23
N VAL A 36 -4.74 -1.51 -1.51
CA VAL A 36 -6.07 -1.58 -2.12
C VAL A 36 -5.98 -1.09 -3.54
N GLY A 37 -6.25 -1.98 -4.47
CA GLY A 37 -6.24 -1.67 -5.89
C GLY A 37 -7.30 -2.43 -6.64
N ARG A 38 -7.39 -2.11 -7.93
CA ARG A 38 -8.26 -2.78 -8.88
C ARG A 38 -7.46 -3.18 -10.11
N ILE A 39 -7.92 -4.21 -10.81
CA ILE A 39 -7.43 -4.48 -12.15
C ILE A 39 -7.95 -3.36 -13.07
N SER A 40 -7.07 -2.82 -13.89
CA SER A 40 -7.41 -1.76 -14.83
C SER A 40 -8.46 -2.27 -15.82
N PRO A 41 -9.59 -1.57 -15.99
CA PRO A 41 -10.59 -1.98 -16.98
C PRO A 41 -10.09 -1.83 -18.43
N LYS A 42 -8.91 -1.22 -18.64
CA LYS A 42 -8.32 -0.96 -19.96
C LYS A 42 -7.14 -1.87 -20.30
N ASP A 43 -6.51 -2.46 -19.28
CA ASP A 43 -5.34 -3.32 -19.42
C ASP A 43 -5.48 -4.45 -18.38
N GLU A 44 -5.88 -5.64 -18.86
CA GLU A 44 -6.07 -6.82 -18.02
C GLU A 44 -4.77 -7.26 -17.31
N GLY A 45 -3.61 -6.77 -17.78
CA GLY A 45 -2.31 -7.00 -17.15
C GLY A 45 -1.90 -5.94 -16.14
N LEU A 46 -2.71 -4.92 -15.81
CA LEU A 46 -2.34 -3.83 -14.90
C LEU A 46 -3.21 -3.81 -13.64
N VAL A 47 -2.57 -3.76 -12.47
CA VAL A 47 -3.20 -3.54 -11.17
C VAL A 47 -2.94 -2.12 -10.70
N GLU A 48 -3.98 -1.29 -10.63
CA GLU A 48 -3.95 0.08 -10.13
C GLU A 48 -4.19 0.08 -8.61
N ILE A 49 -3.12 0.19 -7.83
CA ILE A 49 -3.13 0.35 -6.37
C ILE A 49 -3.46 1.80 -6.05
N SER A 50 -4.67 1.97 -5.53
CA SER A 50 -5.36 3.23 -5.37
C SER A 50 -5.14 3.84 -3.98
N ASP A 51 -4.95 3.00 -2.97
CA ASP A 51 -4.74 3.41 -1.59
C ASP A 51 -4.01 2.32 -0.80
N SER A 52 -3.51 2.66 0.38
CA SER A 52 -2.97 1.70 1.35
C SER A 52 -3.64 1.89 2.70
N VAL A 53 -3.59 0.83 3.49
CA VAL A 53 -4.08 0.83 4.86
C VAL A 53 -2.97 0.29 5.77
N PRO A 54 -2.38 1.16 6.60
CA PRO A 54 -1.53 0.76 7.72
C PRO A 54 -2.30 -0.20 8.64
N LEU A 55 -1.73 -1.36 8.94
CA LEU A 55 -2.38 -2.35 9.79
C LEU A 55 -1.78 -2.33 11.20
N PHE A 56 -0.60 -2.91 11.38
CA PHE A 56 -0.07 -3.19 12.71
C PHE A 56 1.40 -2.79 12.83
N HIS A 57 1.80 -2.50 14.07
CA HIS A 57 3.16 -2.14 14.46
C HIS A 57 3.67 -2.89 15.70
N SER A 58 2.82 -3.69 16.36
CA SER A 58 3.19 -4.34 17.63
C SER A 58 3.04 -5.88 17.63
N ASN A 59 2.19 -6.47 16.78
CA ASN A 59 1.90 -7.92 16.77
C ASN A 59 1.71 -8.54 15.37
N LEU A 60 2.73 -8.47 14.51
CA LEU A 60 2.67 -8.98 13.13
C LEU A 60 2.38 -10.49 12.97
N ALA A 61 2.48 -11.27 14.04
CA ALA A 61 2.44 -12.75 14.01
C ALA A 61 1.14 -13.37 14.55
N LEU A 62 0.14 -12.58 14.96
CA LEU A 62 -1.15 -13.12 15.41
C LEU A 62 -2.13 -13.14 14.22
N LEU A 63 -2.63 -14.33 13.87
CA LEU A 63 -3.61 -14.54 12.78
C LEU A 63 -4.96 -13.82 12.98
N PRO A 64 -5.55 -13.72 14.20
CA PRO A 64 -6.89 -13.15 14.35
C PRO A 64 -7.01 -11.65 13.99
N PRO A 65 -6.07 -10.75 14.36
CA PRO A 65 -6.12 -9.34 13.94
C PRO A 65 -6.06 -9.13 12.42
N LEU A 66 -5.29 -9.98 11.71
CA LEU A 66 -5.16 -9.91 10.25
C LEU A 66 -6.48 -10.25 9.54
N GLU A 67 -7.20 -11.28 10.01
CA GLU A 67 -8.49 -11.69 9.45
C GLU A 67 -9.55 -10.60 9.58
N ILE A 68 -9.64 -9.96 10.75
CA ILE A 68 -10.61 -8.88 11.01
C ILE A 68 -10.36 -7.68 10.09
N SER A 69 -9.10 -7.31 9.90
CA SER A 69 -8.70 -6.16 9.08
C SER A 69 -9.08 -6.32 7.60
N LEU A 70 -8.92 -7.53 7.05
CA LEU A 70 -9.27 -7.83 5.65
C LEU A 70 -10.79 -7.80 5.42
N ILE A 71 -11.58 -8.23 6.40
CA ILE A 71 -13.05 -8.18 6.34
C ILE A 71 -13.54 -6.72 6.31
N MET A 72 -12.97 -5.84 7.14
CA MET A 72 -13.36 -4.41 7.18
C MET A 72 -13.03 -3.66 5.89
N LEU A 73 -11.95 -4.06 5.21
CA LEU A 73 -11.44 -3.43 3.99
C LEU A 73 -12.34 -3.66 2.77
N ASN A 74 -12.96 -4.83 2.67
CA ASN A 74 -13.70 -5.28 1.48
C ASN A 74 -14.93 -4.41 1.15
N ASN A 75 -15.46 -3.64 2.12
CA ASN A 75 -16.75 -2.98 1.99
C ASN A 75 -16.73 -1.55 1.40
N LYS A 76 -15.58 -0.93 1.11
CA LYS A 76 -15.52 0.55 0.92
C LYS A 76 -14.82 1.14 -0.32
N LYS A 77 -14.09 0.39 -1.17
CA LYS A 77 -13.06 1.01 -2.06
C LYS A 77 -13.14 0.77 -3.58
N LEU A 78 -14.22 0.22 -4.12
CA LEU A 78 -14.31 -0.16 -5.54
C LEU A 78 -14.49 1.03 -6.54
N GLU A 79 -14.85 2.23 -6.07
CA GLU A 79 -15.45 3.29 -6.91
C GLU A 79 -14.50 4.29 -7.58
N ALA A 80 -13.21 4.32 -7.26
CA ALA A 80 -12.37 5.44 -7.68
C ALA A 80 -11.03 4.99 -8.25
N LEU A 81 -10.55 5.75 -9.26
CA LEU A 81 -9.14 6.01 -9.58
C LEU A 81 -8.60 5.46 -10.91
N SER A 82 -9.03 6.05 -12.03
CA SER A 82 -8.31 5.98 -13.31
C SER A 82 -7.25 7.10 -13.46
N LYS A 83 -6.11 6.81 -14.12
CA LYS A 83 -5.10 7.70 -14.77
C LYS A 83 -3.87 8.21 -13.96
N GLY A 84 -2.68 7.60 -14.15
CA GLY A 84 -1.59 8.14 -14.99
C GLY A 84 -0.29 8.76 -14.39
N LYS A 85 0.82 7.98 -14.47
CA LYS A 85 2.25 8.20 -14.90
C LYS A 85 3.33 9.06 -14.14
N ASP A 86 4.25 8.33 -13.45
CA ASP A 86 5.73 8.10 -13.58
C ASP A 86 6.85 9.01 -12.96
N ARG A 87 7.52 8.53 -11.88
CA ARG A 87 8.99 8.56 -11.60
C ARG A 87 9.33 7.66 -10.38
N SER A 88 10.48 6.99 -10.42
CA SER A 88 10.80 5.68 -9.81
C SER A 88 10.58 5.46 -8.28
N PRO A 89 10.17 4.25 -7.82
CA PRO A 89 9.79 3.96 -6.43
C PRO A 89 10.91 3.40 -5.53
N VAL A 90 10.77 3.61 -4.22
CA VAL A 90 11.63 3.05 -3.13
C VAL A 90 11.10 1.69 -2.61
N MET A 91 10.07 1.13 -3.23
CA MET A 91 9.35 -0.04 -2.73
C MET A 91 9.58 -1.27 -3.62
N GLN A 92 9.91 -2.41 -3.00
CA GLN A 92 10.09 -3.68 -3.66
C GLN A 92 8.81 -4.52 -3.55
N LEU A 93 8.25 -4.92 -4.68
CA LEU A 93 7.07 -5.79 -4.73
C LEU A 93 7.50 -7.26 -4.75
N CYS A 94 6.81 -8.11 -4.00
CA CYS A 94 6.99 -9.57 -4.05
C CYS A 94 5.66 -10.22 -4.46
N VAL A 95 5.69 -11.08 -5.48
CA VAL A 95 4.52 -11.82 -5.96
C VAL A 95 4.69 -13.30 -5.61
N LYS A 96 3.64 -13.91 -5.06
CA LYS A 96 3.55 -15.35 -4.83
C LYS A 96 2.87 -15.97 -6.04
N ASP A 97 3.66 -16.55 -6.93
CA ASP A 97 3.14 -17.45 -7.98
C ASP A 97 2.61 -18.72 -7.32
N GLY A 98 1.80 -19.54 -8.00
CA GLY A 98 1.22 -20.77 -7.43
C GLY A 98 2.23 -21.81 -6.89
N SER A 99 3.53 -21.58 -7.06
CA SER A 99 4.60 -22.30 -6.38
C SER A 99 4.86 -21.70 -4.99
N LYS A 100 5.24 -22.51 -3.99
CA LYS A 100 5.38 -22.10 -2.58
C LYS A 100 6.41 -20.98 -2.28
N ASN A 101 7.01 -20.37 -3.29
CA ASN A 101 8.10 -19.41 -3.16
C ASN A 101 7.65 -17.99 -3.52
N TRP A 102 8.01 -17.03 -2.67
CA TRP A 102 7.88 -15.60 -2.96
C TRP A 102 8.95 -15.18 -3.98
N ARG A 103 8.57 -14.42 -5.00
CA ARG A 103 9.51 -13.87 -5.98
C ARG A 103 9.51 -12.36 -5.91
N VAL A 104 10.69 -11.78 -5.78
CA VAL A 104 10.91 -10.34 -5.93
C VAL A 104 10.63 -9.97 -7.38
N VAL A 105 9.81 -8.95 -7.56
CA VAL A 105 9.41 -8.42 -8.86
C VAL A 105 10.51 -7.47 -9.38
N GLY A 106 11.07 -7.74 -10.56
CA GLY A 106 12.00 -6.84 -11.25
C GLY A 106 13.44 -7.32 -11.50
N THR A 107 13.85 -8.51 -11.07
CA THR A 107 15.21 -9.06 -11.37
C THR A 107 15.34 -9.66 -12.77
N ASP A 108 14.22 -9.99 -13.41
CA ASP A 108 14.13 -10.84 -14.59
C ASP A 108 13.21 -10.21 -15.67
N GLY A 109 13.03 -8.88 -15.60
CA GLY A 109 12.13 -8.15 -16.50
C GLY A 109 10.64 -8.33 -16.20
N GLY A 110 10.31 -9.29 -15.32
CA GLY A 110 8.99 -9.72 -14.90
C GLY A 110 8.38 -8.89 -13.76
N SER A 111 7.27 -8.22 -14.07
CA SER A 111 6.45 -7.34 -13.26
C SER A 111 7.19 -6.04 -12.87
N LYS A 112 6.54 -4.89 -13.04
CA LYS A 112 7.10 -3.57 -12.69
C LYS A 112 6.11 -2.87 -11.77
N LEU A 113 6.53 -2.58 -10.54
CA LEU A 113 5.83 -1.64 -9.66
C LEU A 113 6.22 -0.23 -10.10
N LEU A 114 5.24 0.57 -10.50
CA LEU A 114 5.40 1.94 -10.97
C LEU A 114 4.69 2.89 -10.00
N LEU A 115 5.28 4.05 -9.74
CA LEU A 115 4.55 5.12 -9.08
C LEU A 115 3.61 5.79 -10.07
N LYS A 116 2.34 5.92 -9.68
CA LYS A 116 1.33 6.60 -10.46
C LYS A 116 1.68 8.09 -10.61
N GLU A 117 1.95 8.78 -9.52
CA GLU A 117 2.32 10.19 -9.54
C GLU A 117 3.85 10.39 -9.40
N PRO A 118 4.51 11.09 -10.34
CA PRO A 118 5.95 11.39 -10.28
C PRO A 118 6.37 12.21 -9.06
N SER A 119 5.44 13.02 -8.55
CA SER A 119 5.67 13.95 -7.43
C SER A 119 5.71 13.26 -6.08
N ALA A 120 5.39 11.96 -5.99
CA ALA A 120 5.19 11.28 -4.72
C ALA A 120 6.39 11.39 -3.77
N ASN A 121 7.62 11.34 -4.30
CA ASN A 121 8.83 11.49 -3.48
C ASN A 121 9.07 12.92 -3.00
N VAL A 122 8.72 13.92 -3.82
CA VAL A 122 8.81 15.34 -3.42
C VAL A 122 7.83 15.61 -2.29
N VAL A 123 6.57 15.20 -2.47
CA VAL A 123 5.51 15.35 -1.45
C VAL A 123 5.83 14.54 -0.19
N LEU A 124 6.42 13.35 -0.34
CA LEU A 124 6.89 12.56 0.79
C LEU A 124 7.95 13.32 1.60
N SER A 125 8.94 13.94 0.94
CA SER A 125 9.96 14.74 1.62
C SER A 125 9.35 15.90 2.41
N ASP A 126 8.33 16.57 1.86
CA ASP A 126 7.62 17.64 2.56
C ASP A 126 6.92 17.09 3.83
N TYR A 127 6.21 15.97 3.72
CA TYR A 127 5.54 15.35 4.87
C TYR A 127 6.48 14.78 5.93
N ILE A 128 7.65 14.30 5.53
CA ILE A 128 8.70 13.88 6.47
C ILE A 128 9.21 15.11 7.23
N SER A 129 9.47 16.20 6.51
CA SER A 129 10.00 17.45 7.08
C SER A 129 9.00 18.13 8.00
N SER A 130 7.70 18.07 7.68
CA SER A 130 6.62 18.55 8.54
C SER A 130 6.20 17.55 9.63
N GLU A 131 6.92 16.43 9.76
CA GLU A 131 6.64 15.36 10.72
C GLU A 131 5.22 14.75 10.67
N LYS A 132 4.53 14.81 9.52
CA LYS A 132 3.16 14.24 9.38
C LYS A 132 3.11 12.73 9.67
N TRP A 133 4.25 12.04 9.68
CA TRP A 133 4.34 10.64 10.10
C TRP A 133 3.84 10.41 11.54
N LYS A 134 3.89 11.41 12.42
CA LYS A 134 3.37 11.30 13.80
C LYS A 134 1.84 11.14 13.83
N ASP A 135 1.14 11.62 12.81
CA ASP A 135 -0.31 11.65 12.73
C ASP A 135 -0.91 10.42 12.03
N VAL A 136 -0.07 9.53 11.48
CA VAL A 136 -0.53 8.36 10.72
C VAL A 136 -1.07 7.30 11.64
N THR A 137 -2.38 7.13 11.67
CA THR A 137 -3.09 6.11 12.46
C THR A 137 -3.08 4.76 11.74
N ASP A 138 -2.75 3.67 12.43
CA ASP A 138 -2.94 2.31 11.93
C ASP A 138 -4.10 1.58 12.63
N VAL A 139 -4.31 0.30 12.30
CA VAL A 139 -5.39 -0.49 12.92
C VAL A 139 -5.08 -0.80 14.39
N ASP A 140 -3.82 -1.03 14.78
CA ASP A 140 -3.44 -1.17 16.20
C ASP A 140 -3.90 0.06 17.00
N ASP A 141 -3.60 1.27 16.53
CA ASP A 141 -4.06 2.51 17.16
C ASP A 141 -5.59 2.61 17.26
N HIS A 142 -6.32 2.17 16.22
CA HIS A 142 -7.77 2.19 16.19
C HIS A 142 -8.40 1.16 17.13
N LEU A 143 -7.74 0.01 17.32
CA LEU A 143 -8.19 -1.01 18.27
C LEU A 143 -8.02 -0.53 19.71
N ASP A 144 -6.97 0.25 19.99
CA ASP A 144 -6.77 0.90 21.28
C ASP A 144 -7.74 2.08 21.51
N ASP A 145 -8.02 2.85 20.44
CA ASP A 145 -8.93 4.00 20.46
C ASP A 145 -9.76 4.07 19.17
N ILE A 146 -11.02 3.62 19.26
CA ILE A 146 -11.95 3.54 18.13
C ILE A 146 -12.27 4.90 17.48
N THR A 147 -11.91 6.01 18.13
CA THR A 147 -12.12 7.35 17.56
C THR A 147 -11.08 7.71 16.51
N LYS A 148 -9.93 7.00 16.47
CA LYS A 148 -8.87 7.24 15.49
C LYS A 148 -9.20 6.57 14.16
N ASP A 149 -9.26 7.34 13.08
CA ASP A 149 -9.58 6.79 11.76
C ASP A 149 -8.33 6.25 11.03
N TRP A 150 -8.18 4.94 11.03
CA TRP A 150 -7.13 4.18 10.33
C TRP A 150 -7.15 4.34 8.79
N LEU A 151 -8.22 4.88 8.20
CA LEU A 151 -8.24 5.27 6.78
C LEU A 151 -7.47 6.56 6.49
N ASN A 152 -7.17 7.33 7.56
CA ASN A 152 -6.41 8.58 7.52
C ASN A 152 -6.99 9.61 6.53
N PRO A 153 -8.29 9.99 6.63
CA PRO A 153 -8.95 10.86 5.64
C PRO A 153 -8.36 12.27 5.59
N GLY A 154 -7.83 12.79 6.71
CA GLY A 154 -7.24 14.12 6.79
C GLY A 154 -5.72 14.19 6.56
N LEU A 155 -5.06 13.06 6.36
CA LEU A 155 -3.59 13.00 6.28
C LEU A 155 -3.04 13.75 5.06
N PHE A 156 -3.83 13.89 4.00
CA PHE A 156 -3.43 14.54 2.74
C PHE A 156 -4.24 15.79 2.42
N ASN A 157 -4.98 16.32 3.39
CA ASN A 157 -5.61 17.64 3.32
C ASN A 157 -4.58 18.74 3.60
#